data_AF-A0A920MVY3-F1
#
_entry.id   AF-A0A920MVY3-F1
#
_cell.length_a   1.000
_cell.length_b   1.000
_cell.length_c   1.000
_cell.angle_alpha   90.00
_cell.angle_beta   90.00
_cell.angle_gamma   90.00
#
_symmetry.space_group_name_H-M   'P 1'
#
loop_
_entity.id
_entity.type
_entity.pdbx_description
1 polymer ?
#
loop_
_entity_poly.entity_id
_entity_poly.type
_entity_poly.pdbx_seq_one_letter_code
_entity_poly.pdbx_strand_id
1 'polypeptide(L)' 'MINRLFIKDFAIISELDLPLKNGLTVISGETGAGKTILLKALKTRAWGKAKKTDVKSGQNQAVVEVEIDYEMD' A
#
# COMPACT_ATOMS: atom_id res chain seq x y z
N MET A 1 13.84 6.26 2.99
CA MET A 1 13.45 5.73 1.66
C MET A 1 12.36 4.69 1.83
N ILE A 2 11.39 4.51 0.92
CA ILE A 2 10.44 3.38 1.04
C ILE A 2 11.05 2.14 0.38
N ASN A 3 11.18 1.06 1.15
CA ASN A 3 11.82 -0.18 0.71
C ASN A 3 10.84 -1.31 0.43
N ARG A 4 9.70 -1.31 1.10
CA ARG A 4 8.68 -2.34 0.95
C ARG A 4 7.30 -1.79 1.26
N LEU A 5 6.33 -2.20 0.46
CA LEU A 5 4.90 -2.02 0.72
C LEU A 5 4.27 -3.40 0.82
N PHE A 6 3.74 -3.72 2.00
CA PHE A 6 2.96 -4.93 2.22
C PHE A 6 1.50 -4.57 2.47
N ILE A 7 0.60 -5.30 1.83
CA ILE A 7 -0.84 -5.10 1.91
C ILE A 7 -1.51 -6.45 2.09
N LYS A 8 -2.46 -6.53 3.01
CA LYS A 8 -3.36 -7.67 3.17
C LYS A 8 -4.80 -7.20 3.36
N ASP A 9 -5.71 -7.83 2.62
CA ASP A 9 -7.16 -7.63 2.73
C ASP A 9 -7.61 -6.15 2.60
N PHE A 10 -6.97 -5.38 1.72
CA PHE A 10 -7.25 -3.96 1.49
C PHE A 10 -7.90 -3.72 0.12
N ALA A 11 -9.08 -3.10 0.12
CA ALA A 11 -9.91 -2.91 -1.07
C ALA A 11 -10.12 -4.24 -1.83
N ILE A 12 -9.56 -4.40 -3.03
CA ILE A 12 -9.63 -5.65 -3.81
C ILE A 12 -8.40 -6.55 -3.63
N ILE A 13 -7.34 -6.05 -3.00
CA ILE A 13 -6.08 -6.79 -2.80
C ILE A 13 -6.27 -7.80 -1.67
N SER A 14 -6.06 -9.09 -1.96
CA SER A 14 -6.00 -10.11 -0.91
C SER A 14 -4.66 -10.06 -0.20
N GLU A 15 -3.56 -10.08 -0.96
CA GLU A 15 -2.22 -9.97 -0.44
C GLU A 15 -1.29 -9.39 -1.50
N LEU A 16 -0.36 -8.54 -1.09
CA LEU A 16 0.69 -7.99 -1.92
C LEU A 16 1.92 -7.76 -1.06
N ASP A 17 3.06 -8.27 -1.54
CA ASP A 17 4.37 -7.95 -1.03
C ASP A 17 5.19 -7.30 -2.16
N LEU A 18 5.43 -5.99 -2.03
CA LEU A 18 6.08 -5.19 -3.06
C LEU A 18 7.39 -4.59 -2.53
N PRO A 19 8.55 -5.17 -2.84
CA PRO A 19 9.83 -4.51 -2.63
C PRO A 19 10.01 -3.35 -3.61
N LEU A 20 10.52 -2.23 -3.11
CA LEU A 20 10.78 -0.99 -3.84
C LEU A 20 12.30 -0.74 -3.87
N LYS A 21 12.79 -0.19 -4.98
CA LYS A 21 14.22 0.05 -5.20
C LYS A 21 14.54 1.53 -5.19
N ASN A 22 15.81 1.83 -4.96
CA ASN A 22 16.35 3.17 -5.04
C ASN A 22 16.19 3.82 -6.42
N GLY A 23 15.88 5.12 -6.42
CA GLY A 23 15.62 5.91 -7.62
C GLY A 23 14.14 5.98 -7.99
N LEU A 24 13.84 5.90 -9.29
CA LEU A 24 12.49 6.04 -9.82
C LEU A 24 11.80 4.68 -9.91
N THR A 25 10.73 4.50 -9.13
CA THR A 25 9.80 3.38 -9.33
C THR A 25 8.61 3.83 -10.18
N VAL A 26 8.39 3.15 -11.31
CA VAL A 26 7.24 3.40 -12.19
C VAL A 26 6.21 2.29 -12.01
N ILE A 27 5.00 2.65 -11.59
CA ILE A 27 3.86 1.75 -11.50
C ILE A 27 2.97 1.94 -12.72
N SER A 28 2.87 0.91 -13.58
CA SER A 28 2.03 0.91 -14.77
C SER A 28 0.85 -0.06 -14.61
N GLY A 29 0.04 -0.24 -15.67
CA GLY A 29 -1.20 -1.03 -15.62
C GLY A 29 -2.31 -0.46 -16.51
N GLU A 30 -3.24 -1.33 -16.88
CA GLU A 30 -4.25 -1.11 -17.93
C GLU A 30 -5.40 -0.20 -17.49
N THR A 31 -6.11 -0.57 -16.43
CA THR A 31 -7.37 0.09 -16.02
C THR A 31 -7.22 1.06 -14.85
N GLY A 32 -5.99 1.33 -14.40
CA GLY A 32 -5.66 2.31 -13.36
C GLY A 32 -6.12 1.97 -11.93
N ALA A 33 -7.15 1.13 -11.75
CA ALA A 33 -7.73 0.77 -10.46
C ALA A 33 -6.68 0.24 -9.47
N GLY A 34 -5.84 -0.70 -9.90
CA GLY A 34 -4.76 -1.24 -9.08
C GLY A 34 -3.77 -0.17 -8.60
N LYS A 35 -3.40 0.76 -9.49
CA LYS A 35 -2.46 1.87 -9.15
C LYS A 35 -3.06 2.80 -8.11
N THR A 36 -4.32 3.18 -8.29
CA THR A 36 -5.03 4.04 -7.33
C THR A 36 -5.15 3.39 -5.96
N ILE A 37 -5.36 2.07 -5.91
CA ILE A 37 -5.41 1.32 -4.64
C ILE A 37 -4.05 1.31 -3.95
N LEU A 38 -2.95 1.10 -4.68
CA LEU A 38 -1.60 1.16 -4.11
C LEU A 38 -1.29 2.54 -3.51
N LEU A 39 -1.60 3.61 -4.25
CA LEU A 39 -1.44 4.98 -3.76
C LEU A 39 -2.32 5.26 -2.55
N LYS A 40 -3.55 4.74 -2.54
CA LYS A 40 -4.46 4.86 -1.39
C LYS A 40 -3.90 4.15 -0.16
N ALA A 41 -3.36 2.94 -0.30
CA ALA A 41 -2.75 2.20 0.80
C ALA A 41 -1.57 2.98 1.41
N LEU A 42 -0.65 3.47 0.57
CA LEU A 42 0.47 4.32 1.00
C LEU A 42 0.00 5.58 1.73
N LYS A 43 -0.99 6.28 1.18
CA LYS A 43 -1.57 7.48 1.80
C LYS A 43 -2.19 7.16 3.16
N THR A 44 -2.96 6.08 3.27
CA THR A 44 -3.57 5.64 4.53
C THR A 44 -2.51 5.33 5.58
N ARG A 45 -1.41 4.66 5.22
CA ARG A 45 -0.35 4.35 6.19
C ARG A 45 0.44 5.58 6.64
N ALA A 46 0.70 6.53 5.74
CA ALA A 46 1.56 7.66 6.04
C ALA A 46 0.84 8.73 6.87
N TRP A 47 -0.33 9.21 6.42
CA TRP A 47 -1.02 10.38 7.02
C TRP A 47 -2.54 10.33 6.92
N GLY A 48 -3.09 9.27 6.31
CA GLY A 48 -4.51 9.14 6.03
C GLY A 48 -5.30 8.50 7.16
N LYS A 49 -6.60 8.75 7.19
CA LYS A 49 -7.53 7.99 8.03
C LYS A 49 -8.01 6.75 7.27
N ALA A 50 -7.80 5.57 7.86
CA ALA A 50 -8.41 4.34 7.37
C ALA A 50 -9.94 4.40 7.56
N LYS A 51 -10.68 3.87 6.58
CA LYS A 51 -12.13 3.72 6.62
C LYS A 51 -12.50 2.24 6.66
N LYS A 52 -13.68 1.92 7.21
CA LYS A 52 -14.22 0.54 7.13
C LYS A 52 -14.32 0.03 5.69
N THR A 53 -14.61 0.92 4.74
CA THR A 53 -14.65 0.62 3.29
C THR A 53 -13.30 0.26 2.69
N ASP A 54 -12.20 0.43 3.44
CA ASP A 54 -10.87 0.04 2.99
C ASP A 54 -10.59 -1.43 3.28
N VAL A 55 -11.34 -2.06 4.18
CA VAL A 55 -11.30 -3.50 4.42
C VAL A 55 -11.98 -4.22 3.24
N LYS A 56 -11.30 -5.24 2.71
CA LYS A 56 -11.84 -6.07 1.64
C LYS A 56 -13.15 -6.72 2.07
N SER A 57 -14.11 -6.77 1.15
CA SER A 57 -15.42 -7.39 1.42
C SER A 57 -15.26 -8.83 1.92
N GLY A 58 -15.95 -9.15 3.01
CA GLY A 58 -15.87 -10.45 3.69
C GLY A 58 -14.71 -10.62 4.66
N GLN A 59 -13.85 -9.60 4.83
CA GLN A 59 -12.74 -9.63 5.79
C GLN A 59 -13.04 -8.74 7.01
N ASN A 60 -12.42 -9.08 8.14
CA ASN A 60 -12.63 -8.37 9.40
C ASN A 60 -11.65 -7.20 9.60
N GLN A 61 -10.49 -7.24 8.93
CA GLN A 61 -9.44 -6.25 9.04
C GLN A 61 -8.64 -6.15 7.74
N ALA A 62 -7.92 -5.05 7.57
CA ALA A 62 -6.92 -4.87 6.53
C ALA A 62 -5.58 -4.50 7.18
N VAL A 63 -4.49 -4.93 6.57
CA VAL A 63 -3.13 -4.59 6.99
C VAL A 63 -2.45 -3.82 5.87
N VAL A 64 -1.84 -2.69 6.21
CA VAL A 64 -0.95 -1.96 5.31
C VAL A 64 0.32 -1.61 6.08
N GLU A 65 1.44 -2.14 5.62
CA GLU A 65 2.75 -1.93 6.20
C GLU A 65 3.67 -1.27 5.17
N VAL A 66 4.46 -0.31 5.64
CA VAL A 66 5.45 0.38 4.83
C VAL A 66 6.76 0.31 5.58
N GLU A 67 7.74 -0.33 4.98
CA GLU A 67 9.10 -0.36 5.47
C GLU A 67 9.85 0.85 4.91
N ILE A 68 10.48 1.61 5.80
CA ILE A 68 11.26 2.78 5.43
C ILE A 68 12.67 2.70 5.97
N ASP A 69 13.66 3.05 5.16
CA ASP A 69 14.96 3.46 5.67
C ASP A 69 14.79 4.78 6.42
N TYR A 70 15.19 4.76 7.68
CA TYR A 70 15.27 5.92 8.55
C TYR A 70 16.73 6.10 8.97
N GLU A 71 17.39 7.14 8.44
CA GLU A 71 18.68 7.58 8.95
C GLU A 71 18.42 8.52 10.13
N MET A 72 18.95 8.15 11.30
CA MET A 72 19.04 9.05 12.45
C MET A 72 20.38 9.77 12.36
N ASP A 73 20.34 11.09 12.26
CA ASP A 73 21.47 11.94 12.62
C ASP A 73 21.66 11.95 14.16
#